data_AF-A0A318L931-F1
#
_entry.id   AF-A0A318L931-F1
#
_cell.length_a   1.000
_cell.length_b   1.000
_cell.length_c   1.000
_cell.angle_alpha   90.00
_cell.angle_beta   90.00
_cell.angle_gamma   90.00
#
_symmetry.space_group_name_H-M   'P 1'
#
loop_
_entity.id
_entity.type
_entity.pdbx_description
1 polymer ?
#
loop_
_entity_poly.entity_id
_entity_poly.type
_entity_poly.pdbx_seq_one_letter_code
_entity_poly.pdbx_strand_id
1 'polypeptide(L)'
;MNVRLCAPLLAALSLSPLALADTPAQRCQDLLESGMRMAGWEQHCQFNAGVAPALRAAYMQAGCPGIIKDDTVDRTVRQLDAELNGQIQRAGSEAAFCTAVRPAYEDIVGAMPRGR
;
A
#
# COMPACT_ATOMS: atom_id res chain seq x y z
N MET A 1 -12.99 -49.91 40.94
CA MET A 1 -12.79 -48.47 41.19
C MET A 1 -11.68 -48.01 40.25
N ASN A 2 -11.98 -47.52 39.03
CA ASN A 2 -12.35 -46.13 38.67
C ASN A 2 -11.35 -45.10 39.27
N VAL A 3 -10.58 -44.29 38.53
CA VAL A 3 -10.58 -43.88 37.11
C VAL A 3 -9.14 -43.56 36.66
N ARG A 4 -8.91 -43.82 35.37
CA ARG A 4 -7.68 -43.64 34.59
C ARG A 4 -7.20 -42.19 34.52
N LEU A 5 -5.89 -42.02 34.68
CA LEU A 5 -5.10 -40.90 34.14
C LEU A 5 -5.31 -40.81 32.63
N CYS A 6 -6.01 -39.79 32.16
CA CYS A 6 -5.98 -39.37 30.76
C CYS A 6 -5.90 -37.85 30.72
N ALA A 7 -4.66 -37.35 30.65
CA ALA A 7 -4.36 -36.02 30.17
C ALA A 7 -4.99 -35.85 28.76
N PRO A 8 -5.82 -34.83 28.52
CA PRO A 8 -6.24 -34.51 27.17
C PRO A 8 -5.12 -33.72 26.50
N LEU A 9 -4.50 -34.38 25.51
CA LEU A 9 -4.17 -33.85 24.17
C LEU A 9 -4.04 -32.31 24.12
N LEU A 10 -2.85 -31.71 24.02
CA LEU A 10 -2.06 -31.71 22.77
C LEU A 10 -2.93 -31.79 21.49
N ALA A 11 -3.87 -30.86 21.36
CA ALA A 11 -4.18 -30.26 20.07
C ALA A 11 -3.52 -28.87 20.10
N ALA A 12 -2.24 -28.74 19.73
CA ALA A 12 -1.89 -28.49 18.33
C ALA A 12 -2.87 -27.52 17.65
N LEU A 13 -3.15 -26.39 18.32
CA LEU A 13 -3.37 -25.12 17.64
C LEU A 13 -2.08 -24.82 16.87
N SER A 14 -1.94 -25.46 15.72
CA SER A 14 -1.17 -24.96 14.59
C SER A 14 -1.78 -23.62 14.20
N LEU A 15 -1.43 -22.59 14.98
CA LEU A 15 -1.34 -21.21 14.54
C LEU A 15 -0.38 -21.23 13.37
N SER A 16 -0.93 -21.59 12.22
CA SER A 16 -0.28 -21.41 10.93
C SER A 16 -0.01 -19.90 10.89
N PRO A 17 1.26 -19.46 10.89
CA PRO A 17 1.51 -18.10 10.48
C PRO A 17 1.07 -18.08 9.02
N LEU A 18 -0.11 -17.51 8.75
CA LEU A 18 -0.47 -16.99 7.45
C LEU A 18 0.49 -15.82 7.17
N ALA A 19 1.77 -16.12 7.00
CA ALA A 19 2.62 -15.37 6.11
C ALA A 19 2.02 -15.62 4.73
N LEU A 20 1.00 -14.85 4.37
CA LEU A 20 0.56 -14.72 2.99
C LEU A 20 1.83 -14.35 2.23
N ALA A 21 2.40 -15.32 1.51
CA ALA A 21 3.53 -15.03 0.65
C ALA A 21 3.02 -14.01 -0.37
N ASP A 22 3.51 -12.76 -0.27
CA ASP A 22 3.14 -11.69 -1.20
C ASP A 22 3.41 -12.21 -2.62
N THR A 23 2.34 -12.45 -3.37
CA THR A 23 2.49 -12.90 -4.74
C THR A 23 3.13 -11.76 -5.55
N PRO A 24 3.90 -12.07 -6.61
CA PRO A 24 4.43 -11.03 -7.49
C PRO A 24 3.35 -10.06 -8.00
N ALA A 25 2.14 -10.57 -8.26
CA ALA A 25 0.99 -9.76 -8.65
C ALA A 25 0.52 -8.81 -7.54
N GLN A 26 0.40 -9.30 -6.30
CA GLN A 26 0.01 -8.45 -5.17
C GLN A 26 1.04 -7.33 -4.94
N ARG A 27 2.33 -7.67 -4.92
CA ARG A 27 3.39 -6.67 -4.77
C ARG A 27 3.35 -5.61 -5.87
N CYS A 28 3.07 -6.02 -7.11
CA CYS A 28 2.93 -5.09 -8.22
C CYS A 28 1.70 -4.19 -8.10
N GLN A 29 0.58 -4.73 -7.63
CA GLN A 29 -0.61 -3.95 -7.32
C GLN A 29 -0.33 -2.92 -6.22
N ASP A 30 0.35 -3.32 -5.15
CA ASP A 30 0.69 -2.42 -4.04
C ASP A 30 1.62 -1.28 -4.50
N LEU A 31 2.61 -1.58 -5.34
CA LEU A 31 3.50 -0.58 -5.94
C LEU A 31 2.74 0.39 -6.85
N LEU A 32 1.82 -0.13 -7.66
CA LEU A 32 0.96 0.69 -8.52
C LEU A 32 0.09 1.63 -7.69
N GLU A 33 -0.64 1.08 -6.71
CA GLU A 33 -1.55 1.86 -5.87
C GLU A 33 -0.82 2.90 -5.04
N SER A 34 0.30 2.52 -4.42
CA SER A 34 1.12 3.42 -3.64
C SER A 34 1.72 4.52 -4.51
N GLY A 35 2.26 4.17 -5.69
CA GLY A 35 2.83 5.12 -6.63
C GLY A 35 1.81 6.16 -7.10
N MET A 36 0.61 5.72 -7.48
CA MET A 36 -0.47 6.59 -7.93
C MET A 36 -1.00 7.48 -6.80
N ARG A 37 -1.17 6.92 -5.59
CA ARG A 37 -1.58 7.70 -4.41
C ARG A 37 -0.57 8.80 -4.07
N MET A 38 0.72 8.46 -4.07
CA MET A 38 1.78 9.43 -3.82
C MET A 38 1.84 10.48 -4.93
N ALA A 39 1.66 10.10 -6.20
CA ALA A 39 1.60 11.06 -7.30
C ALA A 39 0.45 12.06 -7.10
N GLY A 40 -0.72 11.59 -6.70
CA GLY A 40 -1.86 12.44 -6.37
C GLY A 40 -1.56 13.40 -5.21
N TRP A 41 -0.94 12.92 -4.13
CA TRP A 41 -0.55 13.77 -3.01
C TRP A 41 0.50 14.81 -3.41
N GLU A 42 1.54 14.41 -4.14
CA GLU A 42 2.59 15.31 -4.62
C GLU A 42 2.02 16.38 -5.58
N GLN A 43 1.11 16.00 -6.47
CA GLN A 43 0.46 16.91 -7.41
C GLN A 43 -0.43 17.95 -6.70
N HIS A 44 -1.35 17.49 -5.84
CA HIS A 44 -2.30 18.39 -5.18
C HIS A 44 -1.65 19.20 -4.06
N CYS A 45 -0.75 18.59 -3.29
CA CYS A 45 -0.16 19.22 -2.12
C CYS A 45 1.20 19.86 -2.35
N GLN A 46 1.71 19.82 -3.59
CA GLN A 46 3.03 20.35 -3.97
C GLN A 46 4.15 19.76 -3.11
N PHE A 47 4.01 18.50 -2.71
CA PHE A 47 5.06 17.77 -2.03
C PHE A 47 6.11 17.31 -3.05
N ASN A 48 7.39 17.44 -2.73
CA ASN A 48 8.48 17.29 -3.70
C ASN A 48 9.58 16.33 -3.23
N ALA A 49 9.24 15.34 -2.40
CA ALA A 49 10.25 14.37 -1.93
C ALA A 49 10.55 13.26 -2.96
N GLY A 50 9.79 13.20 -4.06
CA GLY A 50 10.04 12.25 -5.14
C GLY A 50 9.69 10.81 -4.78
N VAL A 51 8.67 10.61 -3.94
CA VAL A 51 8.21 9.27 -3.54
C VAL A 51 7.51 8.59 -4.71
N ALA A 52 6.63 9.30 -5.40
CA ALA A 52 5.91 8.78 -6.56
C ALA A 52 6.86 8.27 -7.68
N PRO A 53 7.87 9.04 -8.14
CA PRO A 53 8.82 8.53 -9.12
C PRO A 53 9.66 7.37 -8.61
N ALA A 54 10.02 7.33 -7.32
CA ALA A 54 10.75 6.21 -6.73
C ALA A 54 9.92 4.91 -6.72
N LEU A 55 8.64 4.98 -6.35
CA LEU A 55 7.72 3.84 -6.39
C LEU A 55 7.46 3.39 -7.83
N ARG A 56 7.33 4.33 -8.77
CA ARG A 56 7.23 4.02 -10.20
C ARG A 56 8.49 3.30 -10.71
N ALA A 57 9.67 3.72 -10.29
CA ALA A 57 10.91 3.04 -10.65
C ALA A 57 10.94 1.61 -10.09
N ALA A 58 10.51 1.41 -8.83
CA ALA A 58 10.40 0.07 -8.24
C ALA A 58 9.37 -0.82 -8.99
N TYR A 59 8.22 -0.26 -9.40
CA TYR A 59 7.23 -0.96 -10.23
C TYR A 59 7.83 -1.44 -11.56
N MET A 60 8.60 -0.59 -12.24
CA MET A 60 9.27 -0.96 -13.48
C MET A 60 10.37 -2.00 -13.27
N GLN A 61 11.21 -1.83 -12.24
CA GLN A 61 12.32 -2.74 -11.90
C GLN A 61 11.83 -4.13 -11.50
N ALA A 62 10.65 -4.22 -10.87
CA ALA A 62 10.01 -5.48 -10.51
C ALA A 62 9.36 -6.20 -11.72
N GLY A 63 9.37 -5.60 -12.91
CA GLY A 63 8.75 -6.19 -14.10
C GLY A 63 7.22 -6.17 -14.09
N CYS A 64 6.62 -5.31 -13.27
CA CYS A 64 5.17 -5.27 -13.08
C CYS A 64 4.32 -4.98 -14.33
N PRO A 65 4.78 -4.22 -15.35
CA PRO A 65 4.03 -4.09 -16.61
C PRO A 65 3.76 -5.43 -17.32
N GLY A 66 4.59 -6.46 -17.09
CA GLY A 66 4.35 -7.80 -17.63
C GLY A 66 3.41 -8.67 -16.79
N ILE A 67 3.02 -8.20 -15.60
CA ILE A 67 2.23 -8.94 -14.61
C ILE A 67 0.83 -8.34 -14.48
N ILE A 68 0.73 -7.02 -14.40
CA ILE A 68 -0.54 -6.30 -14.28
C ILE A 68 -1.00 -5.88 -15.68
N LYS A 69 -2.25 -6.22 -16.01
CA LYS A 69 -2.87 -5.85 -17.29
C LYS A 69 -3.21 -4.37 -17.34
N ASP A 70 -3.14 -3.78 -18.53
CA ASP A 70 -3.47 -2.36 -18.75
C ASP A 70 -4.88 -1.99 -18.24
N ASP A 71 -5.89 -2.83 -18.47
CA ASP A 71 -7.25 -2.61 -17.94
C ASP A 71 -7.31 -2.52 -16.40
N THR A 72 -6.43 -3.25 -15.71
CA THR A 72 -6.31 -3.17 -14.25
C THR A 72 -5.67 -1.84 -13.86
N VAL A 73 -4.62 -1.43 -14.56
CA VAL A 73 -3.98 -0.12 -14.36
C VAL A 73 -5.01 1.00 -14.50
N ASP A 74 -5.73 1.05 -15.63
CA ASP A 74 -6.73 2.09 -15.91
C ASP A 74 -7.87 2.12 -14.89
N ARG A 75 -8.26 0.95 -14.37
CA ARG A 75 -9.27 0.86 -13.31
C ARG A 75 -8.73 1.42 -12.00
N THR A 76 -7.52 1.01 -11.61
CA THR A 76 -6.87 1.47 -10.38
C THR A 76 -6.63 2.98 -10.41
N VAL A 77 -6.19 3.54 -11.54
CA VAL A 77 -6.05 5.01 -11.70
C VAL A 77 -7.38 5.71 -11.44
N ARG A 78 -8.45 5.32 -12.15
CA ARG A 78 -9.77 5.94 -12.00
C ARG A 78 -10.32 5.82 -10.57
N GLN A 79 -10.11 4.68 -9.92
CA GLN A 79 -10.53 4.47 -8.55
C GLN A 79 -9.79 5.40 -7.60
N LEU A 80 -8.46 5.48 -7.69
CA LEU A 80 -7.64 6.31 -6.80
C LEU A 80 -7.89 7.79 -7.01
N ASP A 81 -8.11 8.23 -8.26
CA ASP A 81 -8.50 9.62 -8.55
C ASP A 81 -9.84 9.98 -7.89
N ALA A 82 -10.83 9.08 -7.96
CA ALA A 82 -12.12 9.27 -7.31
C ALA A 82 -11.98 9.28 -5.77
N GLU A 83 -11.17 8.38 -5.21
CA GLU A 83 -10.89 8.33 -3.78
C GLU A 83 -10.22 9.61 -3.29
N LEU A 84 -9.21 10.10 -4.01
CA LEU A 84 -8.48 11.33 -3.69
C LEU A 84 -9.42 12.54 -3.72
N ASN A 85 -10.20 12.68 -4.80
CA ASN A 85 -11.20 13.74 -4.90
C ASN A 85 -12.21 13.67 -3.75
N GLY A 86 -12.66 12.48 -3.38
CA GLY A 86 -13.55 12.28 -2.23
C GLY A 86 -12.90 12.66 -0.90
N GLN A 87 -11.60 12.41 -0.71
CA GLN A 87 -10.85 12.83 0.47
C GLN A 87 -10.72 14.35 0.55
N ILE A 88 -10.40 15.01 -0.56
CA ILE A 88 -10.30 16.47 -0.65
C ILE A 88 -11.65 17.13 -0.33
N GLN A 89 -12.74 16.61 -0.91
CA GLN A 89 -14.10 17.10 -0.62
C GLN A 89 -14.47 16.93 0.85
N ARG A 90 -14.19 15.77 1.46
CA ARG A 90 -14.46 15.51 2.89
C ARG A 90 -13.64 16.42 3.81
N ALA A 91 -12.42 16.79 3.40
CA ALA A 91 -11.60 17.75 4.13
C ALA A 91 -12.11 19.21 4.01
N GLY A 92 -13.02 19.48 3.06
CA GLY A 92 -13.61 20.79 2.82
C GLY A 92 -12.73 21.76 2.00
N SER A 93 -11.44 21.47 1.84
CA SER A 93 -10.53 22.17 0.94
C SER A 93 -9.27 21.35 0.67
N GLU A 94 -8.58 21.62 -0.43
CA GLU A 94 -7.28 21.02 -0.73
C GLU A 94 -6.23 21.36 0.34
N ALA A 95 -6.21 22.59 0.86
CA ALA A 95 -5.28 23.00 1.92
C ALA A 95 -5.49 22.20 3.23
N ALA A 96 -6.75 21.97 3.62
CA ALA A 96 -7.06 21.15 4.79
C ALA A 96 -6.66 19.68 4.58
N PHE A 97 -6.95 19.13 3.40
CA PHE A 97 -6.49 17.79 3.02
C PHE A 97 -4.97 17.67 3.10
N CYS A 98 -4.23 18.59 2.46
CA CYS A 98 -2.77 18.60 2.44
C CYS A 98 -2.15 18.82 3.81
N THR A 99 -2.83 19.51 4.72
CA THR A 99 -2.40 19.61 6.12
C THR A 99 -2.58 18.28 6.84
N ALA A 100 -3.69 17.58 6.61
CA ALA A 100 -4.00 16.31 7.24
C ALA A 100 -3.10 15.16 6.77
N VAL A 101 -2.74 15.09 5.48
CA VAL A 101 -1.92 13.98 4.94
C VAL A 101 -0.41 14.18 5.10
N ARG A 102 0.03 15.39 5.45
CA ARG A 102 1.47 15.71 5.55
C ARG A 102 2.25 14.80 6.50
N PRO A 103 1.79 14.50 7.74
CA PRO A 103 2.54 13.62 8.64
C PRO A 103 2.73 12.22 8.04
N ALA A 104 1.68 11.66 7.45
CA ALA A 104 1.76 10.35 6.81
C ALA A 104 2.71 10.35 5.60
N TYR A 105 2.71 11.43 4.81
CA TYR A 105 3.66 11.58 3.70
C TYR A 105 5.11 11.67 4.21
N GLU A 106 5.37 12.44 5.26
CA GLU A 106 6.70 12.57 5.86
C GLU A 106 7.20 11.25 6.45
N ASP A 107 6.33 10.45 7.07
CA ASP A 107 6.66 9.11 7.56
C ASP A 107 7.09 8.19 6.40
N ILE A 108 6.36 8.23 5.27
CA ILE A 108 6.72 7.46 4.07
C ILE A 108 8.08 7.91 3.54
N VAL A 109 8.31 9.23 3.43
CA VAL A 109 9.60 9.78 3.01
C VAL A 109 10.73 9.32 3.93
N GLY A 110 10.49 9.27 5.25
CA GLY A 110 11.44 8.78 6.25
C GLY A 110 11.77 7.29 6.10
N ALA A 111 10.81 6.49 5.62
CA ALA A 111 10.98 5.05 5.39
C ALA A 111 11.60 4.71 4.03
N MET A 112 11.61 5.64 3.07
CA MET A 112 12.20 5.41 1.77
C MET A 112 13.73 5.25 1.90
N PRO A 113 14.32 4.22 1.26
CA PRO A 113 15.77 4.07 1.25
C PRO A 113 16.38 5.30 0.58
N ARG A 114 17.12 6.10 1.35
CA ARG A 114 17.87 7.22 0.80
C ARG A 114 18.92 6.64 -0.15
N GLY A 115 18.83 7.03 -1.43
CA GLY A 115 19.77 6.62 -2.46
C GLY A 115 21.19 6.78 -1.95
N ARG A 116 21.97 5.70 -2.06
CA ARG A 116 23.38 5.66 -1.68
C ARG A 116 24.22 6.32 -2.78
#